data_AF-A0A1L3J196-F1
#
_entry.id   AF-A0A1L3J196-F1
#
_cell.length_a   1.000
_cell.length_b   1.000
_cell.length_c   1.000
_cell.angle_alpha   90.00
_cell.angle_beta   90.00
_cell.angle_gamma   90.00
#
_symmetry.space_group_name_H-M   'P 1'
#
loop_
_entity.id
_entity.type
_entity.pdbx_description
1 polymer ?
#
loop_
_entity_poly.entity_id
_entity_poly.type
_entity_poly.pdbx_seq_one_letter_code
_entity_poly.pdbx_strand_id
1 'polypeptide(L)'
;MKIIKGLFFSLALLGLTSCSDDDDVEVEEFDTYSAQLSQLNDSGVSGTAAISINDNVLSVVVEAQGMEPNMAHPQHIHGLSDSSKNATCPPASADTDERRYNYHS
;
A
#
# COMPACT_ATOMS: atom_id res chain seq x y z
N MET A 1 40.86 -2.24 -36.41
CA MET A 1 39.94 -1.69 -37.44
C MET A 1 39.44 -2.79 -38.33
N LYS A 2 38.16 -3.17 -38.26
CA LYS A 2 37.51 -4.11 -39.17
C LYS A 2 36.07 -3.66 -39.41
N ILE A 3 35.91 -2.96 -40.53
CA ILE A 3 34.77 -2.86 -41.44
C ILE A 3 33.35 -3.07 -40.89
N ILE A 4 32.66 -1.94 -40.76
CA ILE A 4 31.22 -1.75 -40.65
C ILE A 4 30.52 -2.38 -41.86
N LYS A 5 29.61 -3.33 -41.62
CA LYS A 5 28.61 -3.81 -42.60
C LYS A 5 27.32 -4.11 -41.85
N GLY A 6 26.33 -3.23 -42.03
CA GLY A 6 25.02 -3.41 -41.41
C GLY A 6 24.15 -2.18 -41.58
N LEU A 7 24.04 -1.67 -42.82
CA LEU A 7 23.02 -0.72 -43.21
C LEU A 7 21.69 -1.48 -43.25
N PHE A 8 20.92 -1.45 -42.15
CA PHE A 8 19.51 -1.80 -42.19
C PHE A 8 18.70 -0.54 -42.47
N PHE A 9 18.41 -0.38 -43.75
CA PHE A 9 17.39 0.49 -44.29
C PHE A 9 16.02 -0.07 -43.94
N SER A 10 15.28 0.60 -43.06
CA SER A 10 13.81 0.59 -43.17
C SER A 10 13.27 1.91 -42.64
N LEU A 11 13.15 2.81 -43.60
CA LEU A 11 12.26 3.95 -43.56
C LEU A 11 10.81 3.49 -43.45
N ALA A 12 9.99 4.32 -42.81
CA ALA A 12 8.53 4.34 -42.79
C ALA A 12 7.82 3.26 -41.95
N LEU A 13 7.40 3.70 -40.76
CA LEU A 13 5.96 3.78 -40.53
C LEU A 13 5.63 5.09 -39.82
N LEU A 14 5.26 6.10 -40.64
CA LEU A 14 4.34 7.15 -40.21
C LEU A 14 3.02 6.44 -39.90
N GLY A 15 2.82 6.06 -38.65
CA GLY A 15 1.51 5.80 -38.09
C GLY A 15 1.02 7.07 -37.42
N LEU A 16 0.53 8.03 -38.22
CA LEU A 16 -0.33 9.09 -37.71
C LEU A 16 -1.65 8.44 -37.26
N THR A 17 -1.70 7.93 -36.04
CA THR A 17 -2.99 7.81 -35.36
C THR A 17 -3.34 9.20 -34.82
N SER A 18 -3.80 10.05 -35.74
CA SER A 18 -4.65 11.17 -35.40
C SER A 18 -6.01 10.59 -35.03
N CYS A 19 -6.15 10.11 -33.80
CA CYS A 19 -7.46 10.07 -33.18
C CYS A 19 -7.65 11.45 -32.56
N SER A 20 -8.48 12.28 -33.19
CA SER A 20 -9.19 13.35 -32.49
C SER A 20 -10.27 12.68 -31.63
N ASP A 21 -9.84 11.91 -30.64
CA ASP A 21 -10.74 11.45 -29.59
C ASP A 21 -10.68 12.55 -28.53
N ASP A 22 -11.57 13.53 -28.68
CA ASP A 22 -11.95 14.53 -27.68
C ASP A 22 -12.64 13.86 -26.47
N ASP A 23 -12.20 12.66 -26.09
CA ASP A 23 -12.62 11.89 -24.92
C ASP A 23 -11.37 11.76 -24.04
N ASP A 24 -10.94 12.90 -23.49
CA ASP A 24 -10.01 12.92 -22.37
C ASP A 24 -10.70 12.17 -21.23
N VAL A 25 -10.48 10.85 -21.14
CA VAL A 25 -10.83 10.12 -19.93
C VAL A 25 -9.93 10.71 -18.86
N GLU A 26 -10.49 11.61 -18.05
CA GLU A 26 -9.91 11.97 -16.76
C GLU A 26 -9.83 10.66 -15.97
N VAL A 27 -8.68 9.99 -16.08
CA VAL A 27 -8.37 8.85 -15.23
C VAL A 27 -8.14 9.48 -13.87
N GLU A 28 -9.18 9.45 -13.04
CA GLU A 28 -9.11 9.80 -11.62
C GLU A 28 -8.07 8.87 -10.97
N GLU A 29 -6.82 9.33 -10.91
CA GLU A 29 -5.71 8.59 -10.31
C GLU A 29 -5.79 8.78 -8.80
N PHE A 30 -6.11 7.68 -8.09
CA PHE A 30 -6.11 7.67 -6.63
C PHE A 30 -4.75 7.21 -6.11
N ASP A 31 -4.22 7.93 -5.13
CA ASP A 31 -3.07 7.43 -4.37
C ASP A 31 -3.52 6.21 -3.57
N THR A 32 -2.86 5.07 -3.79
CA THR A 32 -3.18 3.83 -3.08
C THR A 32 -1.99 3.33 -2.28
N TYR A 33 -2.27 2.88 -1.06
CA TYR A 33 -1.29 2.32 -0.14
C TYR A 33 -1.82 1.02 0.44
N SER A 34 -0.90 0.15 0.87
CA SER A 34 -1.25 -1.06 1.61
C SER A 34 -0.38 -1.22 2.85
N ALA A 35 -0.97 -1.78 3.90
CA ALA A 35 -0.26 -2.16 5.11
C ALA A 35 -0.57 -3.62 5.45
N GLN A 36 0.47 -4.40 5.71
CA GLN A 36 0.36 -5.74 6.25
C GLN A 36 0.37 -5.67 7.78
N LEU A 37 -0.67 -6.22 8.40
CA LEU A 37 -0.83 -6.27 9.85
C LEU A 37 -0.41 -7.64 10.35
N SER A 38 0.68 -7.68 11.11
CA SER A 38 1.15 -8.87 11.81
C SER A 38 0.85 -8.77 13.29
N GLN A 39 0.65 -9.92 13.93
CA GLN A 39 0.44 -10.00 15.37
C GLN A 39 1.55 -9.31 16.18
N LEU A 40 1.15 -8.77 17.33
CA LEU A 40 2.04 -8.36 18.41
C LEU A 40 1.72 -9.20 19.64
N ASN A 41 2.76 -9.50 20.44
CA ASN A 41 2.64 -10.22 21.71
C ASN A 41 1.89 -11.57 21.60
N ASP A 42 2.06 -12.27 20.48
CA ASP A 42 1.41 -13.54 20.16
C ASP A 42 -0.13 -13.50 20.15
N SER A 43 -0.71 -12.36 19.77
CA SER A 43 -2.17 -12.18 19.73
C SER A 43 -2.88 -13.09 18.72
N GLY A 44 -2.17 -13.66 17.74
CA GLY A 44 -2.77 -14.41 16.63
C GLY A 44 -3.51 -13.53 15.61
N VAL A 45 -3.58 -12.21 15.81
CA VAL A 45 -4.24 -11.27 14.90
C VAL A 45 -3.39 -11.06 13.65
N SER A 46 -4.02 -11.11 12.48
CA SER A 46 -3.38 -10.74 11.22
C SER A 46 -4.37 -10.08 10.28
N GLY A 47 -3.87 -9.34 9.30
CA GLY A 47 -4.73 -8.71 8.30
C GLY A 47 -3.99 -7.84 7.29
N THR A 48 -4.76 -7.17 6.45
CA THR A 48 -4.32 -6.20 5.47
C THR A 48 -5.20 -4.96 5.57
N ALA A 49 -4.59 -3.78 5.45
CA ALA A 49 -5.31 -2.52 5.26
C ALA A 49 -5.02 -1.99 3.86
N ALA A 50 -6.07 -1.79 3.07
CA ALA A 50 -6.02 -1.07 1.80
C ALA A 50 -6.46 0.37 2.03
N ILE A 51 -5.68 1.31 1.54
CA ILE A 51 -5.86 2.75 1.74
C ILE A 51 -5.92 3.41 0.37
N SER A 52 -6.93 4.25 0.14
CA SER A 52 -6.99 5.11 -1.03
C SER A 52 -7.26 6.56 -0.65
N ILE A 53 -6.62 7.48 -1.34
CA ILE A 53 -6.83 8.92 -1.20
C ILE A 53 -7.39 9.43 -2.53
N ASN A 54 -8.56 10.06 -2.44
CA ASN A 54 -9.19 10.79 -3.52
C ASN A 54 -9.46 12.21 -3.02
N ASP A 55 -8.73 13.20 -3.53
CA ASP A 55 -8.73 14.58 -3.05
C ASP A 55 -8.53 14.69 -1.53
N ASN A 56 -9.62 14.98 -0.80
CA ASN A 56 -9.65 15.16 0.64
C ASN A 56 -10.33 13.98 1.36
N VAL A 57 -10.63 12.89 0.64
CA VAL A 57 -11.27 11.69 1.16
C VAL A 57 -10.24 10.57 1.28
N LEU A 58 -9.98 10.17 2.52
CA LEU A 58 -9.21 8.97 2.85
C LEU A 58 -10.17 7.80 3.08
N SER A 59 -10.08 6.77 2.25
CA SER A 59 -10.81 5.50 2.44
C SER A 59 -9.86 4.44 2.96
N VAL A 60 -10.27 3.73 4.02
CA VAL A 60 -9.50 2.64 4.62
C VAL A 60 -10.39 1.40 4.71
N VAL A 61 -9.95 0.31 4.09
CA VAL A 61 -10.59 -1.00 4.19
C VAL A 61 -9.63 -1.93 4.92
N VAL A 62 -10.08 -2.48 6.04
CA VAL A 62 -9.31 -3.41 6.86
C VAL A 62 -9.96 -4.79 6.80
N GLU A 63 -9.20 -5.77 6.34
CA GLU A 63 -9.54 -7.18 6.41
C GLU A 63 -8.64 -7.84 7.44
N ALA A 64 -9.21 -8.32 8.54
CA ALA A 64 -8.47 -8.90 9.65
C ALA A 64 -9.14 -10.15 10.21
N GLN A 65 -8.33 -11.03 10.78
CA GLN A 65 -8.74 -12.29 11.41
C GLN A 65 -7.99 -12.53 12.73
N GLY A 66 -8.48 -13.47 13.54
CA GLY A 66 -7.87 -13.81 14.83
C GLY A 66 -8.14 -12.79 15.94
N MET A 67 -9.08 -11.86 15.71
CA MET A 67 -9.52 -10.88 16.71
C MET A 67 -10.43 -11.54 17.75
N GLU A 68 -10.41 -11.03 18.98
CA GLU A 68 -11.30 -11.48 20.05
C GLU A 68 -12.77 -11.19 19.69
N PRO A 69 -13.64 -12.19 19.56
CA PRO A 69 -15.02 -11.98 19.15
C PRO A 69 -15.84 -11.20 20.18
N ASN A 70 -16.87 -10.49 19.70
CA ASN A 70 -17.82 -9.72 20.53
C ASN A 70 -17.20 -8.57 21.33
N MET A 71 -15.99 -8.15 20.99
CA MET A 71 -15.32 -6.99 21.57
C MET A 71 -15.25 -5.84 20.58
N ALA A 72 -15.19 -4.62 21.10
CA ALA A 72 -14.87 -3.46 20.27
C ALA A 72 -13.38 -3.46 19.93
N HIS A 73 -13.05 -3.26 18.64
CA HIS A 73 -11.68 -3.14 18.16
C HIS A 73 -11.40 -1.70 17.70
N PRO A 74 -10.85 -0.83 18.57
CA PRO A 74 -10.52 0.53 18.18
C PRO A 74 -9.36 0.55 17.16
N GLN A 75 -9.50 1.41 16.15
CA GLN A 75 -8.51 1.58 15.09
C GLN A 75 -8.00 3.02 15.08
N HIS A 76 -6.70 3.20 14.88
CA HIS A 76 -6.06 4.50 14.78
C HIS A 76 -5.11 4.51 13.58
N ILE A 77 -4.98 5.67 12.94
CA ILE A 77 -3.99 5.89 11.89
C ILE A 77 -2.76 6.52 12.55
N HIS A 78 -1.62 5.84 12.44
CA HIS A 78 -0.34 6.35 12.91
C HIS A 78 0.48 6.86 11.73
N GLY A 79 0.90 8.11 11.79
CA GLY A 79 1.84 8.71 10.85
C GLY A 79 3.08 9.22 11.58
N LEU A 80 4.18 9.37 10.84
CA LEU A 80 5.37 10.06 11.33
C LEU A 80 5.38 11.48 10.75
N SER A 81 5.91 12.44 11.51
CA SER A 81 6.16 13.80 10.99
C SER A 81 7.25 13.83 9.92
N ASP A 82 8.12 12.81 9.90
CA ASP A 82 9.13 12.58 8.88
C ASP A 82 8.54 11.72 7.76
N SER A 83 8.23 12.34 6.62
CA SER A 83 7.61 11.70 5.46
C SER A 83 8.55 10.72 4.72
N SER A 84 9.84 10.65 5.09
CA SER A 84 10.79 9.69 4.50
C SER A 84 10.74 8.30 5.15
N LYS A 85 9.92 8.12 6.20
CA LYS A 85 9.84 6.88 6.98
C LYS A 85 8.42 6.34 7.02
N ASN A 86 8.33 5.01 6.96
CA ASN A 86 7.07 4.31 7.20
C ASN A 86 6.85 4.17 8.71
N ALA A 87 5.60 4.36 9.15
CA ALA A 87 5.20 3.95 10.48
C ALA A 87 5.17 2.41 10.53
N THR A 88 5.85 1.83 11.52
CA THR A 88 5.90 0.38 11.72
C THR A 88 5.53 0.06 13.16
N CYS A 89 5.00 -1.15 13.39
CA CYS A 89 4.82 -1.64 14.75
C CYS A 89 6.17 -1.68 15.50
N PRO A 90 6.19 -1.43 16.81
CA PRO A 90 7.37 -1.64 17.63
C PRO A 90 7.85 -3.10 17.52
N PRO A 91 9.18 -3.35 17.57
CA PRO A 91 9.70 -4.71 17.64
C PRO A 91 9.33 -5.35 18.98
N ALA A 92 9.33 -6.69 19.04
CA ALA A 92 9.09 -7.42 20.30
C ALA A 92 10.03 -7.00 21.44
N SER A 93 11.26 -6.58 21.12
CA SER A 93 12.21 -6.06 22.12
C SER A 93 11.79 -4.74 22.77
N ALA A 94 10.76 -4.07 22.26
CA ALA A 94 10.18 -2.89 22.89
C ALA A 94 9.20 -3.23 24.03
N ASP A 95 8.73 -4.48 24.11
CA ASP A 95 7.95 -4.98 25.24
C ASP A 95 8.91 -5.36 26.38
N THR A 96 9.23 -4.39 27.24
CA THR A 96 10.22 -4.55 28.32
C THR A 96 9.64 -5.03 29.64
N ASP A 97 8.31 -4.98 29.81
CA ASP A 97 7.62 -5.40 31.04
C ASP A 97 6.77 -6.68 30.86
N GLU A 98 6.73 -7.24 29.64
CA GLU A 98 6.08 -8.51 29.27
C GLU A 98 4.62 -8.62 29.74
N ARG A 99 3.95 -7.49 29.95
CA ARG A 99 2.60 -7.48 30.51
C ARG A 99 1.58 -7.82 29.43
N ARG A 100 1.37 -9.13 29.24
CA ARG A 100 0.15 -9.64 28.60
C ARG A 100 -1.03 -9.44 29.54
N TYR A 101 -1.97 -8.58 29.14
CA TYR A 101 -3.29 -8.56 29.76
C TYR A 101 -3.99 -9.88 29.45
N ASN A 102 -3.89 -10.84 30.36
CA ASN A 102 -4.64 -12.08 30.32
C ASN A 102 -6.12 -11.78 30.58
N TYR A 103 -6.89 -11.47 29.54
CA TYR A 103 -8.34 -11.60 29.61
C TYR A 103 -8.68 -13.07 29.31
N HIS A 104 -8.42 -13.95 30.28
CA HIS A 104 -9.01 -15.29 30.27
C HIS A 104 -10.47 -15.16 30.69
N SER A 105 -11.38 -15.42 29.76
CA SER A 105 -12.76 -15.81 30.02
C SER A 105 -12.87 -17.32 30.16
#